data_AF-A0A285BGG9-F1
#
_entry.id   AF-A0A285BGG9-F1
#
_cell.length_a   1.000
_cell.length_b   1.000
_cell.length_c   1.000
_cell.angle_alpha   90.00
_cell.angle_beta   90.00
_cell.angle_gamma   90.00
#
_symmetry.space_group_name_H-M   'P 1'
#
loop_
_entity.id
_entity.type
_entity.pdbx_description
1 polymer ?
#
loop_
_entity_poly.entity_id
_entity_poly.type
_entity_poly.pdbx_seq_one_letter_code
_entity_poly.pdbx_strand_id
1 'polypeptide(L)' 'MAKINFDKEIYEGWTVRDLIEVLEPQLDLIQSGRSFIEPIKTKEELKKWCKDNQPGYKKYVPDVVNYFAQKYNIK' A
#
# COMPACT_ATOMS: atom_id res chain seq x y z
N MET A 1 -12.12 -9.97 7.53
CA MET A 1 -10.93 -9.32 6.96
C MET A 1 -9.70 -10.17 7.26
N ALA A 2 -8.74 -10.29 6.35
CA ALA A 2 -7.52 -11.04 6.61
C ALA A 2 -6.70 -10.35 7.71
N LYS A 3 -6.15 -11.13 8.64
CA LYS A 3 -5.23 -10.63 9.67
C LYS A 3 -3.92 -10.23 8.97
N ILE A 4 -3.57 -8.94 9.05
CA ILE A 4 -2.34 -8.40 8.48
C ILE A 4 -1.18 -8.78 9.39
N ASN A 5 -0.11 -9.36 8.83
CA ASN A 5 1.13 -9.62 9.56
C ASN A 5 2.15 -8.52 9.26
N PHE A 6 2.31 -7.57 10.18
CA PHE A 6 3.19 -6.41 10.02
C PHE A 6 4.69 -6.76 10.05
N ASP A 7 5.06 -7.79 10.80
CA ASP A 7 6.46 -8.16 11.05
C ASP A 7 6.98 -9.18 10.03
N LYS A 8 6.14 -9.56 9.06
CA LYS A 8 6.53 -10.43 7.95
C LYS A 8 7.57 -9.73 7.09
N GLU A 9 8.76 -10.32 7.01
CA GLU A 9 9.78 -9.91 6.06
C GLU A 9 9.34 -10.24 4.62
N ILE A 10 9.54 -9.27 3.71
CA ILE A 10 9.20 -9.35 2.30
C ILE A 10 10.46 -9.52 1.44
N TYR A 11 11.50 -8.72 1.69
CA TYR A 11 12.79 -8.82 1.00
C TYR A 11 13.88 -8.05 1.75
N GLU A 12 15.09 -8.61 1.85
CA GLU A 12 16.28 -7.92 2.37
C GLU A 12 16.04 -7.17 3.71
N GLY A 13 15.31 -7.80 4.65
CA GLY A 13 14.98 -7.20 5.94
C GLY A 13 13.81 -6.20 5.93
N TRP A 14 13.26 -5.83 4.78
CA TRP A 14 12.05 -5.01 4.70
C TRP A 14 10.82 -5.79 5.11
N THR A 15 10.09 -5.29 6.09
CA THR A 15 8.85 -5.87 6.58
C THR A 15 7.62 -5.25 5.90
N VAL A 16 6.45 -5.87 6.12
CA VAL A 16 5.17 -5.28 5.72
C VAL A 16 4.98 -3.88 6.33
N ARG A 17 5.39 -3.69 7.59
CA ARG A 17 5.33 -2.39 8.27
C ARG A 17 6.17 -1.34 7.57
N ASP A 18 7.43 -1.65 7.23
CA ASP A 18 8.34 -0.70 6.58
C ASP A 18 7.78 -0.23 5.24
N LEU A 19 7.19 -1.14 4.46
CA LEU A 19 6.54 -0.79 3.19
C LEU A 19 5.30 0.09 3.39
N ILE A 20 4.52 -0.15 4.44
CA ILE A 20 3.37 0.72 4.77
C ILE A 20 3.86 2.11 5.12
N GLU A 21 4.84 2.24 6.01
CA GLU A 21 5.35 3.53 6.50
C GLU A 21 5.93 4.40 5.37
N VAL A 22 6.55 3.79 4.36
CA VAL A 22 7.07 4.52 3.17
C VAL A 22 5.95 4.97 2.22
N LEU A 23 4.91 4.16 2.05
CA LEU A 23 3.86 4.41 1.06
C LEU A 23 2.73 5.30 1.58
N GLU A 24 2.43 5.22 2.88
CA GLU A 24 1.27 5.83 3.50
C GLU A 24 1.22 7.36 3.35
N PRO A 25 2.31 8.14 3.51
CA PRO A 25 2.26 9.58 3.32
C PRO A 25 1.84 9.98 1.90
N GLN A 26 2.26 9.23 0.89
CA GLN A 26 1.90 9.49 -0.50
C GLN A 26 0.44 9.13 -0.77
N LEU A 27 -0.01 7.97 -0.27
CA LEU A 27 -1.41 7.56 -0.39
C LEU A 27 -2.35 8.51 0.38
N ASP A 28 -1.96 9.03 1.53
CA ASP A 28 -2.74 10.02 2.28
C ASP A 28 -2.92 11.30 1.47
N LEU A 29 -1.89 11.77 0.77
CA LEU A 29 -2.00 12.92 -0.14
C LEU A 29 -2.93 12.64 -1.34
N ILE A 30 -2.82 11.44 -1.93
CA ILE A 30 -3.67 11.00 -3.04
C ILE A 30 -5.13 10.92 -2.61
N GLN A 31 -5.42 10.19 -1.53
CA GLN A 31 -6.79 9.97 -1.05
C GLN A 31 -7.44 11.23 -0.48
N SER A 32 -6.65 12.19 0.03
CA SER A 32 -7.18 13.49 0.50
C SER A 32 -7.39 14.52 -0.61
N GLY A 33 -7.08 14.19 -1.88
CA GLY A 33 -7.20 15.11 -3.00
C GLY A 33 -6.14 16.24 -2.98
N ARG A 34 -5.03 16.04 -2.26
CA ARG A 34 -3.91 16.99 -2.15
C ARG A 34 -2.75 16.65 -3.08
N SER A 35 -2.95 15.68 -3.98
CA SER A 35 -1.99 15.24 -5.01
C SER A 35 -2.52 15.59 -6.40
N PHE A 36 -1.64 15.60 -7.40
CA PHE A 36 -2.02 15.65 -8.81
C PHE A 36 -2.56 14.30 -9.33
N ILE A 37 -2.41 13.24 -8.54
CA ILE A 37 -2.95 11.91 -8.82
C ILE A 37 -4.34 11.85 -8.19
N GLU A 38 -5.34 11.46 -8.99
CA GLU A 38 -6.71 11.23 -8.54
C GLU A 38 -6.78 10.15 -7.44
N PRO A 39 -7.72 10.25 -6.48
CA PRO A 39 -7.94 9.21 -5.48
C PRO A 39 -8.15 7.83 -6.13
N ILE A 40 -7.46 6.83 -5.58
CA ILE A 40 -7.58 5.43 -5.94
C ILE A 40 -8.92 4.88 -5.45
N LYS A 41 -9.66 4.21 -6.35
CA LYS A 41 -11.06 3.80 -6.09
C LYS A 41 -11.24 2.29 -6.03
N THR A 42 -10.32 1.53 -6.63
CA THR A 42 -10.43 0.07 -6.72
C THR A 42 -9.21 -0.62 -6.13
N LYS A 43 -9.41 -1.85 -5.63
CA LYS A 43 -8.30 -2.66 -5.13
C LYS A 43 -7.26 -3.03 -6.21
N GLU A 44 -7.67 -3.09 -7.47
CA GLU A 44 -6.78 -3.34 -8.61
C GLU A 44 -5.83 -2.16 -8.86
N GLU A 45 -6.37 -0.93 -8.87
CA GLU A 45 -5.57 0.30 -8.94
C GLU A 45 -4.60 0.40 -7.76
N LEU A 46 -5.09 0.12 -6.54
CA LEU A 46 -4.25 0.13 -5.35
C LEU A 46 -3.12 -0.88 -5.45
N LYS A 47 -3.41 -2.11 -5.88
CA LYS A 47 -2.40 -3.15 -6.09
C LYS A 47 -1.34 -2.72 -7.10
N LYS A 48 -1.75 -2.13 -8.22
CA LYS A 48 -0.82 -1.61 -9.22
C LYS A 48 0.04 -0.49 -8.64
N TRP A 49 -0.58 0.47 -7.96
CA TRP A 49 0.11 1.61 -7.37
C TRP A 49 1.14 1.17 -6.32
N CYS A 50 0.79 0.26 -5.40
CA CYS A 50 1.75 -0.28 -4.42
C CYS A 50 2.94 -0.96 -5.12
N LYS A 51 2.69 -1.80 -6.12
CA LYS A 51 3.75 -2.49 -6.88
C LYS A 51 4.73 -1.51 -7.53
N ASP A 52 4.21 -0.42 -8.09
CA ASP A 52 5.01 0.57 -8.81
C ASP A 52 5.80 1.47 -7.86
N ASN A 53 5.26 1.80 -6.67
CA ASN A 53 5.83 2.80 -5.76
C ASN A 53 6.59 2.20 -4.57
N GLN A 54 6.39 0.93 -4.23
CA GLN A 54 7.12 0.33 -3.11
C GLN A 54 8.63 0.22 -3.46
N PRO A 55 9.51 0.51 -2.48
CA PRO A 55 10.95 0.47 -2.69
C PRO A 55 11.39 -0.97 -2.97
N GLY A 56 12.41 -1.17 -3.81
CA GLY A 56 13.15 -2.43 -4.04
C GLY A 56 12.38 -3.64 -4.60
N TYR A 57 11.14 -3.84 -4.18
CA TYR A 57 10.30 -4.97 -4.51
C TYR A 57 9.27 -4.52 -5.52
N LYS A 58 9.15 -5.17 -6.67
CA LYS A 58 8.13 -4.83 -7.70
C LYS A 58 7.09 -5.93 -7.82
N LYS A 59 6.74 -6.60 -6.72
CA LYS A 59 5.75 -7.68 -6.68
C LYS A 59 4.62 -7.35 -5.70
N TYR A 60 3.48 -7.98 -5.92
CA TYR A 60 2.31 -7.80 -5.06
C TYR A 60 2.59 -8.30 -3.63
N VAL A 61 2.39 -7.42 -2.64
CA VAL A 61 2.39 -7.78 -1.21
C VAL A 61 0.95 -7.71 -0.70
N PRO A 62 0.28 -8.85 -0.47
CA PRO A 62 -1.13 -8.88 -0.07
C PRO A 62 -1.42 -8.09 1.20
N ASP A 63 -0.53 -8.18 2.19
CA ASP A 63 -0.73 -7.55 3.50
C ASP A 63 -0.70 -6.02 3.41
N VAL A 64 0.20 -5.45 2.60
CA VAL A 64 0.27 -4.00 2.33
C VAL A 64 -0.99 -3.50 1.61
N VAL A 65 -1.41 -4.21 0.55
CA VAL A 65 -2.62 -3.81 -0.20
C VAL A 65 -3.88 -3.95 0.65
N ASN A 66 -3.98 -5.01 1.46
CA ASN A 66 -5.10 -5.19 2.37
C ASN A 66 -5.14 -4.11 3.45
N TYR A 67 -3.99 -3.69 3.98
CA TYR A 67 -3.90 -2.58 4.94
C TYR A 67 -4.50 -1.29 4.34
N PHE A 68 -4.00 -0.87 3.18
CA PHE A 68 -4.48 0.36 2.55
C PHE A 68 -5.93 0.27 2.06
N ALA A 69 -6.37 -0.90 1.57
CA ALA A 69 -7.76 -1.10 1.21
C ALA A 69 -8.69 -0.92 2.40
N GLN A 70 -8.29 -1.40 3.59
CA GLN A 70 -9.03 -1.19 4.83
C GLN A 70 -8.98 0.27 5.27
N LYS A 71 -7.80 0.89 5.31
CA LYS A 71 -7.62 2.29 5.76
C LYS A 71 -8.47 3.27 4.95
N TYR A 72 -8.52 3.10 3.63
CA TYR A 72 -9.22 4.02 2.73
C TYR A 72 -10.59 3.53 2.28
N ASN A 73 -11.09 2.43 2.85
CA ASN A 73 -12.39 1.81 2.50
C ASN A 73 -12.54 1.52 0.98
N ILE A 74 -11.45 1.05 0.36
CA ILE A 74 -11.40 0.64 -1.04
C ILE A 74 -11.87 -0.82 -1.14
N LYS A 75 -12.85 -1.08 -2.01
CA LYS A 75 -13.42 -2.42 -2.23
C LYS A 75 -12.61 -3.26 -3.21
#